data_AF-A0A150NLE8-F1
#
_entry.id   AF-A0A150NLE8-F1
#
_cell.length_a   1.000
_cell.length_b   1.000
_cell.length_c   1.000
_cell.angle_alpha   90.00
_cell.angle_beta   90.00
_cell.angle_gamma   90.00
#
_symmetry.space_group_name_H-M   'P 1'
#
loop_
_entity.id
_entity.type
_entity.pdbx_description
1 polymer ?
#
loop_
_entity_poly.entity_id
_entity_poly.type
_entity_poly.pdbx_seq_one_letter_code
_entity_poly.pdbx_strand_id
1 'polypeptide(L)' 'MVIIEAMKVMNEIPAPKDGVVTEILVSNEEMVEFGKGLVRIK' A
#
# COMPACT_ATOMS: atom_id res chain seq x y z
N MET A 1 6.41 -1.86 -2.98
CA MET A 1 5.22 -1.28 -3.63
C MET A 1 4.82 -0.02 -2.90
N VAL A 2 4.48 -0.13 -1.62
CA VAL A 2 4.23 1.02 -0.72
C VAL A 2 4.97 0.79 0.59
N ILE A 3 5.10 1.84 1.39
CA ILE A 3 5.61 1.77 2.76
C ILE A 3 4.50 2.24 3.69
N ILE A 4 4.26 1.51 4.77
CA ILE A 4 3.32 1.90 5.83
C ILE A 4 4.11 2.13 7.11
N GLU A 5 3.83 3.25 7.79
CA GLU A 5 4.29 3.45 9.15
C GLU A 5 3.29 2.83 10.14
N ALA A 6 3.77 1.94 10.99
CA ALA A 6 3.02 1.41 12.12
C ALA A 6 3.87 1.51 13.39
N MET A 7 3.42 2.29 14.39
CA MET A 7 4.13 2.47 15.66
C MET A 7 5.62 2.87 15.49
N LYS A 8 5.91 3.83 14.59
CA LYS A 8 7.26 4.26 14.21
C LYS A 8 8.11 3.21 13.49
N VAL A 9 7.52 2.10 13.09
CA VAL A 9 8.16 1.08 12.24
C VAL A 9 7.70 1.28 10.81
N MET A 10 8.65 1.33 9.88
CA MET A 10 8.37 1.43 8.45
C MET A 10 8.33 0.04 7.84
N ASN A 11 7.15 -0.42 7.47
CA ASN A 11 6.93 -1.73 6.87
C ASN A 11 6.78 -1.56 5.35
N GLU A 12 7.68 -2.19 4.60
CA GLU A 12 7.53 -2.31 3.16
C GLU A 12 6.48 -3.37 2.82
N ILE A 13 5.53 -3.00 1.96
CA ILE A 13 4.60 -3.95 1.35
C ILE A 13 5.11 -4.23 -0.07
N PRO A 14 5.63 -5.43 -0.36
CA PRO A 14 6.01 -5.81 -1.71
C PRO A 14 4.77 -6.09 -2.57
N ALA A 15 4.92 -6.05 -3.90
CA ALA A 15 3.85 -6.47 -4.79
C ALA A 15 3.70 -8.01 -4.73
N PRO A 16 2.47 -8.54 -4.67
CA PRO A 16 2.26 -9.99 -4.59
C PRO A 16 2.52 -10.72 -5.92
N LYS A 17 2.54 -9.97 -7.02
CA LYS A 17 2.78 -10.47 -8.39
C LYS A 17 3.30 -9.33 -9.26
N ASP A 18 3.91 -9.70 -10.38
CA ASP A 18 4.21 -8.76 -11.46
C ASP A 18 2.91 -8.24 -12.10
N GLY A 19 2.92 -7.00 -12.57
CA GLY A 19 1.76 -6.38 -13.19
C GLY A 19 1.92 -4.87 -13.36
N VAL A 20 0.83 -4.21 -13.76
CA VAL A 20 0.80 -2.76 -13.96
C VAL A 20 -0.10 -2.13 -12.89
N VAL A 21 0.40 -1.11 -12.21
CA VAL A 21 -0.40 -0.30 -11.27
C VAL A 21 -1.45 0.46 -12.07
N THR A 22 -2.73 0.18 -11.82
CA THR A 22 -3.84 0.86 -12.50
C THR A 22 -4.41 2.00 -11.68
N GLU A 23 -4.39 1.90 -10.34
CA GLU A 23 -4.96 2.90 -9.43
C GLU A 23 -4.21 2.89 -8.09
N ILE A 24 -4.02 4.09 -7.51
CA ILE A 24 -3.60 4.26 -6.12
C ILE A 24 -4.85 4.65 -5.32
N LEU A 25 -5.16 3.88 -4.27
CA LEU A 25 -6.42 4.01 -3.53
C LEU A 25 -6.28 4.80 -2.22
N VAL A 26 -5.07 5.27 -1.92
CA VAL A 26 -4.72 5.99 -0.69
C VAL A 26 -3.83 7.19 -1.01
N SER A 27 -3.94 8.24 -0.19
CA SER A 27 -3.05 9.39 -0.22
C SER A 27 -1.82 9.16 0.68
N ASN A 28 -0.77 9.95 0.47
CA ASN A 28 0.37 9.95 1.39
C ASN A 28 -0.08 10.33 2.81
N GLU A 29 0.49 9.68 3.83
CA GLU A 29 0.17 9.88 5.25
C GLU A 29 -1.30 9.59 5.64
N GLU A 30 -2.11 9.01 4.74
CA GLU A 30 -3.47 8.61 5.06
C GLU A 30 -3.49 7.44 6.05
N MET A 31 -4.34 7.52 7.07
CA MET A 31 -4.55 6.39 7.99
C MET A 31 -5.18 5.21 7.25
N VAL A 32 -4.63 4.02 7.50
CA VAL A 32 -5.08 2.76 6.91
C VAL A 32 -5.40 1.75 8.00
N GLU A 33 -6.46 0.98 7.78
CA GLU A 33 -6.88 -0.12 8.66
C GLU A 33 -6.61 -1.46 7.98
N PHE A 34 -6.64 -2.53 8.77
CA PHE A 34 -6.50 -3.88 8.24
C PHE A 34 -7.59 -4.18 7.20
N GLY A 35 -7.17 -4.71 6.04
CA GLY A 35 -8.07 -5.05 4.94
C GLY A 35 -8.41 -3.89 3.99
N LYS A 36 -7.98 -2.65 4.28
CA LYS A 36 -8.13 -1.52 3.34
C LYS A 36 -7.27 -1.74 2.09
N GLY A 37 -7.85 -1.50 0.92
CA GLY A 37 -7.12 -1.55 -0.35
C GLY A 37 -6.14 -0.38 -0.49
N LEU A 38 -4.92 -0.65 -0.94
CA LEU A 38 -3.86 0.36 -1.10
C LEU A 38 -3.64 0.72 -2.57
N VAL A 39 -3.50 -0.30 -3.43
CA VAL A 39 -3.15 -0.16 -4.84
C VAL A 39 -3.89 -1.24 -5.63
N ARG A 40 -4.35 -0.91 -6.84
CA ARG A 40 -4.87 -1.89 -7.79
C ARG A 40 -3.79 -2.25 -8.82
N ILE A 41 -3.54 -3.55 -8.99
CA ILE A 41 -2.58 -4.10 -9.95
C ILE A 41 -3.33 -4.99 -10.93
N LYS A 42 -3.09 -4.81 -12.24
CA LYS A 42 -3.59 -5.68 -13.30
C LYS A 42 -2.72 -6.93 -13.41
#